data_AF-A0A948C7P1-F1
#
_entry.id   AF-A0A948C7P1-F1
#
_cell.length_a   1.000
_cell.length_b   1.000
_cell.length_c   1.000
_cell.angle_alpha   90.00
_cell.angle_beta   90.00
_cell.angle_gamma   90.00
#
_symmetry.space_group_name_H-M   'P 1'
#
loop_
_entity.id
_entity.type
_entity.pdbx_description
1 polymer ?
#
loop_
_entity_poly.entity_id
_entity_poly.type
_entity_poly.pdbx_seq_one_letter_code
_entity_poly.pdbx_strand_id
1 'polypeptide(L)' 'MLDREIVKEFLDENLQERGMGSLEGIKKSDLVETFCLYVENDYYEWLKDNFKSFFNHGNPDWDWIKNNIKHYKND' A
#
# COMPACT_ATOMS: atom_id res chain seq x y z
N MET A 1 -5.76 3.22 8.07
CA MET A 1 -6.65 2.11 7.72
C MET A 1 -7.55 2.59 6.61
N LEU A 2 -7.61 1.89 5.49
CA LEU A 2 -8.37 2.27 4.31
C LEU A 2 -9.85 2.40 4.65
N ASP A 3 -10.47 3.42 4.10
CA ASP A 3 -11.91 3.61 4.19
C ASP A 3 -12.62 2.57 3.31
N ARG A 4 -13.45 1.74 3.93
CA ARG A 4 -14.10 0.60 3.26
C ARG A 4 -15.16 1.04 2.28
N GLU A 5 -15.83 2.18 2.49
CA GLU A 5 -16.80 2.67 1.52
C GLU A 5 -16.09 3.20 0.28
N ILE A 6 -15.00 3.95 0.44
CA ILE A 6 -14.17 4.39 -0.69
C ILE A 6 -13.61 3.19 -1.47
N VAL A 7 -13.09 2.17 -0.76
CA VAL A 7 -12.55 0.96 -1.39
C VAL A 7 -13.65 0.18 -2.11
N LYS A 8 -14.86 0.13 -1.56
CA LYS A 8 -16.00 -0.54 -2.19
C LYS A 8 -16.37 0.13 -3.51
N GLU A 9 -16.51 1.45 -3.53
CA GLU A 9 -16.77 2.24 -4.74
C GLU A 9 -15.68 2.01 -5.79
N PHE A 10 -14.41 2.12 -5.38
CA PHE A 10 -13.26 1.85 -6.24
C PHE A 10 -13.31 0.45 -6.86
N LEU A 11 -13.61 -0.58 -6.06
CA LEU A 11 -13.74 -1.95 -6.54
C LEU A 11 -14.96 -2.14 -7.45
N ASP A 12 -16.09 -1.49 -7.16
CA ASP A 12 -17.28 -1.56 -8.01
C ASP A 12 -17.00 -0.98 -9.41
N GLU A 13 -16.40 0.20 -9.50
CA GLU A 13 -16.03 0.84 -10.77
C GLU A 13 -15.06 -0.04 -11.55
N ASN A 14 -13.96 -0.47 -10.93
CA ASN A 14 -12.90 -1.22 -11.61
C ASN A 14 -13.34 -2.63 -12.04
N LEU A 15 -14.19 -3.30 -11.25
CA LEU A 15 -14.70 -4.63 -11.63
C LEU A 15 -15.70 -4.52 -12.78
N GLN A 16 -16.55 -3.49 -12.79
CA GLN A 16 -17.49 -3.25 -13.89
C GLN A 16 -16.78 -2.93 -15.20
N GLU A 17 -15.82 -2.00 -15.17
CA GLU A 17 -15.02 -1.62 -16.35
C GLU A 17 -14.29 -2.82 -16.98
N ARG A 18 -13.86 -3.77 -16.14
CA ARG A 18 -13.10 -4.96 -16.57
C ARG A 18 -14.00 -6.17 -16.89
N GLY A 19 -15.32 -6.03 -16.81
CA GLY A 19 -16.25 -7.15 -17.03
C GLY A 19 -16.17 -8.24 -15.95
N MET A 20 -15.60 -7.93 -14.79
CA MET A 20 -15.41 -8.84 -13.64
C MET A 20 -16.49 -8.67 -12.56
N GLY A 21 -17.65 -8.11 -12.92
CA GLY A 21 -18.74 -7.81 -11.98
C GLY A 21 -19.42 -9.04 -11.37
N SER A 22 -19.18 -10.26 -11.87
CA SER A 22 -19.71 -11.48 -11.28
C SER A 22 -18.82 -11.93 -10.12
N LEU A 23 -19.27 -11.67 -8.89
CA LEU A 23 -18.65 -12.24 -7.70
C LEU A 23 -19.00 -13.73 -7.66
N GLU A 24 -18.00 -14.61 -7.74
CA GLU A 24 -18.13 -16.08 -7.78
C GLU A 24 -18.64 -16.67 -6.45
N GLY A 25 -19.85 -16.28 -6.03
CA GLY A 25 -20.43 -16.61 -4.72
C GLY A 25 -19.80 -15.86 -3.55
N ILE A 26 -18.88 -14.91 -3.81
CA ILE A 26 -18.21 -14.11 -2.80
C ILE A 26 -19.09 -12.92 -2.40
N LYS A 27 -19.22 -12.66 -1.10
CA LYS A 27 -19.89 -11.44 -0.63
C LYS A 27 -19.01 -10.23 -0.90
N LYS A 28 -19.60 -9.15 -1.42
CA LYS A 28 -18.90 -7.88 -1.68
C LYS A 28 -18.18 -7.36 -0.42
N SER A 29 -18.81 -7.47 0.76
CA SER A 29 -18.20 -7.08 2.03
C SER A 29 -16.89 -7.81 2.32
N ASP A 30 -16.86 -9.12 2.06
CA ASP A 30 -15.72 -9.98 2.37
C ASP A 30 -14.58 -9.68 1.39
N LEU A 31 -14.92 -9.38 0.12
CA LEU A 31 -13.95 -8.91 -0.87
C LEU A 31 -13.33 -7.56 -0.47
N VAL A 32 -14.16 -6.60 -0.06
CA VAL A 32 -13.69 -5.27 0.37
C VAL A 32 -12.76 -5.40 1.58
N GLU A 33 -13.17 -6.14 2.61
CA GLU A 33 -12.35 -6.32 3.81
C GLU A 33 -11.02 -7.02 3.48
N THR A 34 -11.07 -8.08 2.68
CA THR A 34 -9.87 -8.83 2.28
C THR A 34 -8.93 -7.96 1.45
N PHE A 35 -9.46 -7.17 0.53
CA PHE A 35 -8.66 -6.26 -0.29
C PHE A 35 -8.00 -5.17 0.55
N CYS A 36 -8.73 -4.57 1.50
CA CYS A 36 -8.16 -3.61 2.45
C CYS A 36 -6.99 -4.22 3.23
N LEU A 37 -7.20 -5.40 3.82
CA LEU A 37 -6.17 -6.10 4.58
C LEU A 37 -4.97 -6.46 3.70
N TYR A 38 -5.20 -6.89 2.46
CA TYR A 38 -4.15 -7.19 1.50
C TYR A 38 -3.27 -5.96 1.23
N VAL A 39 -3.89 -4.83 0.87
CA VAL A 39 -3.16 -3.59 0.54
C VAL A 39 -2.43 -3.04 1.75
N GLU A 40 -3.04 -3.06 2.94
CA GLU A 40 -2.41 -2.57 4.16
C GLU A 40 -1.23 -3.43 4.59
N ASN A 41 -1.34 -4.75 4.48
CA ASN A 41 -0.25 -5.66 4.78
C ASN A 41 0.90 -5.51 3.77
N ASP A 42 0.59 -5.46 2.47
CA ASP A 42 1.59 -5.25 1.42
C ASP A 42 2.33 -3.92 1.61
N TYR A 43 1.60 -2.83 1.89
CA TYR A 43 2.19 -1.54 2.21
C TYR A 43 3.13 -1.62 3.42
N TYR A 44 2.73 -2.33 4.47
CA TYR A 44 3.56 -2.47 5.66
C TYR A 44 4.82 -3.31 5.41
N GLU A 45 4.74 -4.40 4.65
CA GLU A 45 5.92 -5.17 4.24
C GLU A 45 6.84 -4.36 3.34
N TRP A 46 6.27 -3.60 2.39
CA TRP A 46 7.04 -2.67 1.56
C TRP A 46 7.79 -1.64 2.42
N LEU A 47 7.15 -1.06 3.43
CA LEU A 47 7.81 -0.14 4.37
C LEU A 47 8.96 -0.81 5.13
N LYS A 48 8.79 -2.06 5.59
CA LYS A 48 9.86 -2.79 6.30
C LYS A 48 11.07 -3.01 5.42
N ASP A 49 10.86 -3.39 4.16
CA ASP A 49 11.97 -3.65 3.24
C ASP A 49 12.70 -2.38 2.84
N ASN A 50 11.96 -1.29 2.63
CA ASN A 50 12.57 0.02 2.40
C ASN A 50 13.27 0.57 3.64
N PHE A 51 12.75 0.33 4.84
CA PHE A 51 13.44 0.67 6.08
C PHE A 51 14.80 -0.04 6.18
N LYS A 52 14.84 -1.36 5.93
CA LYS A 52 16.10 -2.12 5.92
C LYS A 52 17.08 -1.51 4.91
N SER A 53 16.60 -1.19 3.72
CA SER A 53 17.43 -0.63 2.64
C SER A 53 17.96 0.77 2.99
N PHE A 54 17.09 1.65 3.48
CA PHE A 54 17.42 3.03 3.85
C PHE A 54 18.43 3.10 5.00
N PHE A 55 18.31 2.20 5.98
CA PHE A 55 19.23 2.12 7.12
C PHE A 55 20.36 1.09 6.92
N ASN A 56 20.68 0.77 5.67
CA ASN A 56 21.79 -0.10 5.28
C ASN A 56 21.86 -1.40 6.12
N HIS A 57 20.73 -2.10 6.19
CA HIS A 57 20.53 -3.36 6.89
C HIS A 57 20.96 -3.34 8.37
N GLY A 58 20.86 -2.19 9.03
CA GLY A 58 21.21 -2.01 10.45
C GLY A 58 22.59 -1.41 10.69
N ASN A 59 23.31 -0.99 9.65
CA ASN A 59 24.53 -0.19 9.75
C ASN A 59 24.39 1.16 9.03
N PRO A 60 23.61 2.11 9.57
CA PRO A 60 23.23 3.31 8.85
C PRO A 60 24.42 4.20 8.46
N ASP A 61 24.43 4.67 7.21
CA ASP A 61 25.28 5.77 6.77
C ASP A 61 24.58 7.10 7.05
N TRP A 62 24.89 7.70 8.20
CA TRP A 62 24.25 8.94 8.64
C TRP A 62 24.60 10.15 7.78
N ASP A 63 25.75 10.18 7.11
CA ASP A 63 26.12 11.31 6.26
C ASP A 63 25.37 11.23 4.92
N TRP A 64 25.24 10.03 4.35
CA TRP A 64 24.32 9.79 3.23
C TRP A 64 22.88 10.16 3.58
N ILE A 65 22.37 9.75 4.76
CA ILE A 65 21.00 10.11 5.21
C ILE A 65 20.84 11.63 5.35
N LYS A 66 21.78 12.34 6.00
CA LYS A 66 21.73 13.80 6.13
C LYS A 66 21.71 14.50 4.77
N ASN A 67 22.48 14.00 3.80
CA ASN A 67 22.51 14.56 2.45
C ASN A 67 21.16 14.37 1.73
N ASN A 68 20.55 13.19 1.85
CA ASN A 68 19.20 12.95 1.31
C ASN A 68 18.15 13.86 1.97
N ILE A 69 18.21 14.06 3.29
CA ILE A 69 17.29 14.99 3.99
C ILE A 69 17.44 16.42 3.44
N LYS A 70 18.67 16.89 3.20
CA LYS A 70 18.90 18.21 2.61
C LYS A 70 18.36 18.31 1.19
N HIS A 71 18.54 17.27 0.39
CA HIS A 71 18.03 17.22 -0.98
C HIS A 71 16.50 17.37 -1.01
N TYR A 72 15.77 16.50 -0.29
CA TYR A 72 14.31 16.49 -0.30
C TYR A 72 13.64 17.65 0.47
N LYS A 73 14.38 18.41 1.29
CA LYS A 73 13.86 19.63 1.94
C LYS A 73 13.97 20.87 1.07
N ASN A 74 14.79 20.82 0.03
CA ASN A 74 15.05 21.94 -0.88
C ASN A 74 14.30 21.81 -2.21
N ASP A 75 13.58 20.70 -2.41
CA ASP A 75 12.64 20.44 -3.52
C ASP A 75 11.20 20.77 -3.09
#